data_AF-A0A7V8F3S2-F1
#
_entry.id   AF-A0A7V8F3S2-F1
#
_cell.length_a   1.000
_cell.length_b   1.000
_cell.length_c   1.000
_cell.angle_alpha   90.00
_cell.angle_beta   90.00
_cell.angle_gamma   90.00
#
_symmetry.space_group_name_H-M   'P 1'
#
loop_
_entity.id
_entity.type
_entity.pdbx_description
1 polymer ?
#
loop_
_entity_poly.entity_id
_entity_poly.type
_entity_poly.pdbx_seq_one_letter_code
_entity_poly.pdbx_strand_id
1 'polypeptide(L)' 'MDQLAILTSERAGFFVGWGTLALINAGLAQGKNRSGLTWWALSLILGPIGTLILVLLPKVRTKIF' A
#
# COMPACT_ATOMS: atom_id res chain seq x y z
N MET A 1 5.06 -8.56 -33.00
CA MET A 1 5.14 -7.32 -32.18
C MET A 1 4.12 -7.32 -31.04
N ASP A 2 3.07 -8.14 -31.13
CA ASP A 2 1.96 -8.20 -30.17
C ASP A 2 2.33 -8.86 -28.83
N GLN A 3 3.20 -9.88 -28.84
CA GLN A 3 3.66 -10.58 -27.63
C GLN A 3 4.44 -9.66 -26.67
N LEU A 4 5.23 -8.72 -27.21
CA LEU A 4 5.97 -7.75 -26.41
C LEU A 4 5.05 -6.68 -25.84
N ALA A 5 4.03 -6.26 -26.60
CA ALA A 5 3.03 -5.30 -26.17
C ALA A 5 2.19 -5.84 -25.00
N ILE A 6 1.85 -7.13 -25.01
CA ILE A 6 1.13 -7.80 -23.92
C ILE A 6 1.99 -7.82 -22.63
N LEU A 7 3.27 -8.17 -22.73
CA LEU A 7 4.14 -8.20 -21.55
C LEU A 7 4.37 -6.80 -20.94
N THR A 8 4.42 -5.75 -21.76
CA THR A 8 4.56 -4.37 -21.26
C THR A 8 3.26 -3.82 -20.68
N SER A 9 2.10 -4.16 -21.24
CA SER A 9 0.80 -3.76 -20.68
C SER A 9 0.52 -4.41 -19.33
N GLU A 10 0.84 -5.70 -19.18
CA GLU A 10 0.68 -6.44 -17.92
C GLU A 10 1.60 -5.87 -16.82
N ARG A 11 2.86 -5.56 -17.15
CA ARG A 11 3.82 -4.97 -16.20
C ARG A 11 3.43 -3.56 -15.79
N ALA A 12 2.93 -2.75 -16.73
CA ALA A 12 2.45 -1.40 -16.43
C ALA A 12 1.25 -1.44 -15.47
N GLY A 13 0.29 -2.33 -15.72
CA GLY A 13 -0.86 -2.56 -14.84
C GLY A 13 -0.45 -3.01 -13.44
N PHE A 14 0.50 -3.94 -13.33
CA PHE A 14 1.04 -4.39 -12.05
C PHE A 14 1.70 -3.25 -11.25
N PHE A 15 2.54 -2.43 -11.90
CA PHE A 15 3.20 -1.29 -11.24
C PHE A 15 2.22 -0.23 -10.75
N VAL A 16 1.23 0.12 -11.59
CA VAL A 16 0.15 1.05 -11.20
C VAL A 16 -0.67 0.47 -10.05
N GLY A 17 -1.08 -0.80 -10.13
CA GLY A 17 -1.81 -1.48 -9.07
C GLY A 17 -1.06 -1.50 -7.74
N TRP A 18 0.26 -1.73 -7.78
CA TRP A 18 1.12 -1.71 -6.60
C TRP A 18 1.24 -0.31 -5.98
N GLY A 19 1.46 0.73 -6.81
CA GLY A 19 1.52 2.12 -6.36
C GLY A 19 0.20 2.60 -5.75
N THR A 20 -0.92 2.26 -6.39
CA THR A 20 -2.27 2.54 -5.86
C THR A 20 -2.50 1.82 -4.53
N LEU A 21 -2.14 0.55 -4.42
CA LEU A 21 -2.24 -0.22 -3.17
C LEU A 21 -1.42 0.43 -2.04
N ALA A 22 -0.21 0.90 -2.33
CA ALA A 22 0.61 1.60 -1.35
C ALA A 22 -0.05 2.89 -0.85
N LEU A 23 -0.71 3.66 -1.73
CA LEU A 23 -1.48 4.85 -1.33
C LEU A 23 -2.71 4.51 -0.49
N ILE A 24 -3.43 3.44 -0.82
CA ILE A 24 -4.57 2.96 -0.02
C ILE A 24 -4.11 2.57 1.39
N ASN A 25 -3.01 1.82 1.50
CA ASN A 25 -2.43 1.46 2.80
C ASN A 25 -2.00 2.68 3.62
N ALA A 26 -1.52 3.75 2.97
CA ALA A 26 -1.21 5.01 3.63
C ALA A 26 -2.46 5.65 4.26
N GLY A 27 -3.58 5.66 3.54
CA GLY A 27 -4.87 6.16 4.04
C GLY A 27 -5.43 5.29 5.18
N LEU A 28 -5.38 3.96 5.03
CA LEU A 28 -5.78 3.01 6.08
C LEU A 28 -4.96 3.21 7.36
N ALA A 29 -3.67 3.52 7.24
CA ALA A 29 -2.81 3.76 8.39
C ALA A 29 -3.18 5.05 9.14
N GLN A 30 -3.47 6.13 8.41
CA GLN A 30 -3.95 7.39 8.99
C GLN A 30 -5.25 7.20 9.78
N GLY A 31 -6.22 6.44 9.23
CA GLY A 31 -7.46 6.10 9.92
C GLY A 31 -7.27 5.35 11.25
N LYS A 32 -6.08 4.74 11.43
CA LYS A 32 -5.67 3.99 12.62
C LYS A 32 -4.67 4.75 13.50
N ASN A 33 -4.57 6.06 13.36
CA ASN A 33 -3.67 6.96 14.10
C ASN A 33 -2.18 6.58 13.92
N ARG A 34 -1.80 6.13 12.72
CA ARG A 34 -0.40 5.86 12.35
C ARG A 34 0.02 6.78 11.20
N SER A 35 1.34 6.98 11.05
CA SER A 35 1.91 7.79 9.96
C SER A 35 1.59 7.17 8.60
N GLY A 36 0.81 7.86 7.78
CA GLY A 36 0.49 7.41 6.42
C GLY A 36 1.72 7.30 5.52
N LEU A 37 2.65 8.25 5.62
CA LEU A 37 3.88 8.26 4.80
C LEU A 37 4.78 7.06 5.09
N THR A 38 4.92 6.69 6.37
CA THR A 38 5.68 5.50 6.76
C THR A 38 5.04 4.23 6.19
N TRP A 39 3.71 4.12 6.28
CA TRP A 39 2.99 2.95 5.75
C TRP A 39 2.93 2.91 4.22
N TRP A 40 2.94 4.06 3.55
CA TRP A 40 3.12 4.15 2.11
C TRP A 40 4.48 3.56 1.69
N ALA A 41 5.57 4.06 2.28
CA ALA A 41 6.92 3.61 1.97
C ALA A 41 7.12 2.12 2.29
N LEU A 42 6.60 1.65 3.43
CA LEU A 42 6.60 0.23 3.78
C LEU A 42 5.82 -0.61 2.75
N SER A 43 4.69 -0.10 2.25
CA SER A 43 3.87 -0.82 1.27
C SER A 43 4.51 -0.88 -0.12
N LEU A 44 5.41 0.05 -0.48
CA LEU A 44 6.17 -0.07 -1.72
C LEU A 44 7.10 -1.30 -1.70
N ILE A 45 7.58 -1.70 -0.52
CA ILE A 45 8.46 -2.86 -0.34
C ILE A 45 7.64 -4.13 -0.05
N LEU A 46 6.67 -4.04 0.86
CA LEU A 46 5.90 -5.19 1.36
C LEU A 46 4.66 -5.52 0.52
N GLY A 47 4.15 -4.55 -0.23
CA GLY A 47 2.94 -4.69 -1.05
C GLY A 47 1.72 -5.15 -0.24
N PRO A 48 0.97 -6.16 -0.73
CA PRO A 48 -0.20 -6.70 -0.05
C PRO A 48 0.07 -7.22 1.38
N ILE A 49 1.30 -7.65 1.68
CA ILE A 49 1.67 -8.08 3.04
C ILE A 49 1.59 -6.90 4.01
N GLY A 50 1.95 -5.69 3.56
CA GLY A 50 1.77 -4.47 4.34
C GLY A 50 0.31 -4.23 4.71
N THR A 51 -0.62 -4.55 3.80
CA THR A 51 -2.06 -4.47 4.06
C THR A 51 -2.48 -5.45 5.15
N LEU A 52 -2.02 -6.70 5.09
CA LEU A 52 -2.37 -7.72 6.10
C LEU A 52 -1.89 -7.31 7.49
N ILE A 53 -0.64 -6.88 7.62
CA ILE A 53 -0.11 -6.37 8.89
C ILE A 53 -0.95 -5.19 9.37
N LEU A 54 -1.26 -4.26 8.47
CA LEU A 54 -2.02 -3.06 8.81
C LEU A 54 -3.46 -3.39 9.23
N VAL A 55 -4.12 -4.38 8.64
CA VAL A 55 -5.48 -4.78 9.03
C VAL A 55 -5.49 -5.46 10.40
N LEU A 56 -4.51 -6.34 10.67
CA LEU A 56 -4.45 -7.09 11.92
C LEU A 56 -4.03 -6.26 13.14
N LEU A 57 -3.26 -5.19 12.94
CA LEU A 57 -2.87 -4.31 14.03
C LEU A 57 -4.12 -3.64 14.66
N PRO A 58 -4.18 -3.41 15.98
CA PRO A 58 -5.24 -2.59 16.57
C PRO A 58 -5.05 -1.10 16.23
N LYS A 59 -6.10 -0.27 16.33
CA LYS A 59 -5.98 1.19 16.21
C LYS A 59 -5.14 1.74 17.37
N VAL A 60 -4.17 2.63 17.09
CA VAL A 60 -3.38 3.24 18.16
C VAL A 60 -4.27 4.20 18.93
N ARG A 61 -4.32 4.07 20.26
CA ARG A 61 -5.02 5.03 21.11
C ARG A 61 -4.25 6.34 21.10
N THR A 62 -4.87 7.40 20.58
CA THR A 62 -4.37 8.76 20.75
C THR A 62 -4.56 9.15 22.21
N LYS A 63 -3.46 9.39 22.93
CA LYS A 63 -3.56 10.06 24.23
C LYS A 63 -3.76 11.54 23.95
N ILE A 64 -4.96 12.01 24.23
CA ILE A 64 -5.21 13.42 24.53
C ILE A 64 -4.94 13.48 26.04
N PHE A 65 -4.20 14.46 26.53
CA PHE A 65 -3.60 14.58 27.89
C PHE A 65 -2.20 13.97 28.02
#